data_AF-A0AAP2HL55-F1
#
_entry.id   AF-A0AAP2HL55-F1
#
_cell.length_a   1.000
_cell.length_b   1.000
_cell.length_c   1.000
_cell.angle_alpha   90.00
_cell.angle_beta   90.00
_cell.angle_gamma   90.00
#
_symmetry.space_group_name_H-M   'P 1'
#
loop_
_entity.id
_entity.type
_entity.pdbx_description
1 polymer ?
#
loop_
_entity_poly.entity_id
_entity_poly.type
_entity_poly.pdbx_seq_one_letter_code
_entity_poly.pdbx_strand_id
1 'polypeptide(L)'
;MTNTIKLYDMTDDMTRRRVFWLLQRLTSFSLWKRKRDAFARFANEYENAVKTWPEDDPEALPPHNLSIISEILAAYDRGLSELARGNRFVWQRGEPLQYAIDRYNHLNAYFFPHPDYWDRGAQAFPYPPKVDVLAQLLHASEAQLEYAPFGPGHRDFAQLRSVGLLLTPDAYDHGFYTLPYPVFPGDLPPVPQAIGLVIKSGNKVPCDGIWEPVVIEREKLLGIVPIGHRRLRNNGCFNYFIRDIRAPKLRDNDLGLPVKTHWRLLWEDKRYTDGDIPDESQYFLEAPQPNRDIVA
;
A
#
# COMPACT_ATOMS: atom_id res chain seq x y z
N MET A 1 -2.45 -8.57 -29.21
CA MET A 1 -2.34 -7.10 -29.09
C MET A 1 -1.05 -6.81 -28.37
N THR A 2 -0.16 -6.02 -28.96
CA THR A 2 1.08 -5.59 -28.33
C THR A 2 0.71 -4.67 -27.15
N ASN A 3 0.76 -5.20 -25.92
CA ASN A 3 0.64 -4.40 -24.72
C ASN A 3 1.83 -3.44 -24.68
N THR A 4 1.63 -2.22 -25.17
CA THR A 4 2.59 -1.15 -25.00
C THR A 4 2.67 -0.87 -23.50
N ILE A 5 3.73 -1.34 -22.84
CA ILE A 5 3.97 -1.07 -21.42
C ILE A 5 4.00 0.45 -21.26
N LYS A 6 2.97 1.01 -20.63
CA LYS A 6 2.94 2.44 -20.36
C LYS A 6 4.03 2.75 -19.34
N LEU A 7 5.03 3.50 -19.78
CA LEU A 7 6.11 3.98 -18.92
C LEU A 7 5.61 5.21 -18.16
N TYR A 8 5.72 5.16 -16.83
CA TYR A 8 5.40 6.27 -15.95
C TYR A 8 6.68 7.00 -15.55
N ASP A 9 6.70 8.32 -15.73
CA ASP A 9 7.85 9.16 -15.42
C ASP A 9 7.55 10.10 -14.24
N MET A 10 8.41 10.08 -13.22
CA MET A 10 8.31 11.00 -12.07
C MET A 10 8.70 12.45 -12.40
N THR A 11 9.12 12.74 -13.63
CA THR A 11 9.22 14.11 -14.15
C THR A 11 7.89 14.67 -14.66
N ASP A 12 6.93 13.80 -15.01
CA ASP A 12 5.59 14.20 -15.47
C ASP A 12 4.71 14.64 -14.28
N ASP A 13 4.10 15.83 -14.40
CA ASP A 13 3.31 16.44 -13.34
C ASP A 13 2.10 15.58 -12.97
N MET A 14 1.38 15.05 -13.96
CA MET A 14 0.19 14.22 -13.71
C MET A 14 0.55 12.92 -13.00
N THR A 15 1.66 12.28 -13.39
CA THR A 15 2.20 11.09 -12.73
C THR A 15 2.53 11.40 -11.27
N ARG A 16 3.23 12.50 -11.00
CA ARG A 16 3.55 12.93 -9.63
C ARG A 16 2.28 13.16 -8.79
N ARG A 17 1.27 13.84 -9.32
CA ARG A 17 -0.02 14.09 -8.64
C ARG A 17 -0.73 12.79 -8.29
N ARG A 18 -0.79 11.84 -9.22
CA ARG A 18 -1.41 10.52 -9.00
C ARG A 18 -0.72 9.72 -7.91
N VAL A 19 0.62 9.69 -7.93
CA VAL A 19 1.41 8.99 -6.90
C VAL A 19 1.22 9.64 -5.53
N PHE A 20 1.27 10.97 -5.49
CA PHE A 20 1.07 11.72 -4.25
C PHE A 20 -0.30 11.43 -3.65
N TRP A 21 -1.36 11.51 -4.46
CA TRP A 21 -2.72 11.19 -4.05
C TRP A 21 -2.88 9.74 -3.57
N LEU A 22 -2.27 8.77 -4.27
CA LEU A 22 -2.31 7.36 -3.87
C LEU A 22 -1.64 7.12 -2.52
N LEU A 23 -0.52 7.79 -2.25
CA LEU A 23 0.13 7.69 -0.95
C LEU A 23 -0.74 8.27 0.16
N GLN A 24 -1.45 9.38 -0.09
CA GLN A 24 -2.40 9.91 0.88
C GLN A 24 -3.57 8.95 1.14
N ARG A 25 -4.08 8.29 0.09
CA ARG A 25 -5.08 7.23 0.21
C ARG A 25 -4.57 6.03 1.00
N LEU A 26 -3.37 5.52 0.69
CA LEU A 26 -2.77 4.35 1.36
C LEU A 26 -2.45 4.60 2.83
N THR A 27 -2.35 5.86 3.23
CA THR A 27 -2.11 6.30 4.62
C THR A 27 -3.37 6.89 5.26
N SER A 28 -4.53 6.79 4.61
CA SER A 28 -5.80 7.35 5.10
C SER A 28 -6.46 6.43 6.13
N PHE A 29 -7.01 7.00 7.20
CA PHE A 29 -7.80 6.28 8.19
C PHE A 29 -8.94 5.51 7.53
N SER A 30 -9.65 6.14 6.58
CA SER A 30 -10.80 5.55 5.91
C SER A 30 -10.45 4.31 5.09
N LEU A 31 -9.25 4.22 4.51
CA LEU A 31 -8.82 3.01 3.80
C LEU A 31 -8.64 1.86 4.80
N TRP A 32 -7.89 2.11 5.87
CA TRP A 32 -7.62 1.09 6.89
C TRP A 32 -8.89 0.64 7.60
N LYS A 33 -9.85 1.56 7.82
CA LYS A 33 -11.18 1.21 8.34
C LYS A 33 -11.95 0.32 7.37
N ARG A 34 -11.99 0.67 6.08
CA ARG A 34 -12.65 -0.17 5.05
C ARG A 34 -12.03 -1.57 4.97
N LYS A 35 -10.70 -1.69 5.04
CA LYS A 35 -10.00 -2.98 5.09
C LYS A 35 -10.45 -3.80 6.30
N ARG A 36 -10.46 -3.21 7.51
CA ARG A 36 -10.95 -3.85 8.73
C ARG A 36 -12.40 -4.32 8.58
N ASP A 37 -13.27 -3.46 8.08
CA ASP A 37 -14.70 -3.77 7.94
C ASP A 37 -14.95 -4.88 6.91
N ALA A 38 -14.20 -4.90 5.81
CA ALA A 38 -14.23 -6.00 4.84
C ALA A 38 -13.71 -7.31 5.46
N PHE A 39 -12.60 -7.25 6.21
CA PHE A 39 -12.07 -8.42 6.90
C PHE A 39 -13.03 -8.97 7.97
N ALA A 40 -13.78 -8.09 8.66
CA ALA A 40 -14.80 -8.51 9.61
C ALA A 40 -15.96 -9.27 8.94
N ARG A 41 -16.35 -8.88 7.71
CA ARG A 41 -17.33 -9.65 6.93
C ARG A 41 -16.80 -11.04 6.59
N PHE A 42 -15.56 -11.12 6.11
CA PHE A 42 -14.89 -12.40 5.88
C PHE A 42 -14.87 -13.26 7.16
N ALA A 43 -14.48 -12.68 8.30
CA ALA A 43 -14.39 -13.38 9.58
C ALA A 43 -15.73 -14.02 9.99
N ASN A 44 -16.83 -13.26 9.86
CA ASN A 44 -18.17 -13.75 10.19
C ASN A 44 -18.60 -14.90 9.27
N GLU A 45 -18.37 -14.78 7.97
CA GLU A 45 -18.73 -15.83 7.00
C GLU A 45 -17.85 -17.08 7.16
N TYR A 46 -16.56 -16.90 7.47
CA TYR A 46 -15.65 -18.00 7.77
C TYR A 46 -16.08 -18.76 9.02
N GLU A 47 -16.41 -18.05 10.11
CA GLU A 47 -16.92 -18.66 11.33
C GLU A 47 -18.24 -19.40 11.10
N ASN A 48 -19.15 -18.82 10.30
CA ASN A 48 -20.40 -19.46 9.93
C ASN A 48 -20.15 -20.75 9.12
N ALA A 49 -19.24 -20.72 8.14
CA ALA A 49 -18.87 -21.88 7.35
C ALA A 49 -18.30 -23.01 8.21
N VAL A 50 -17.34 -22.70 9.10
CA VAL A 50 -16.77 -23.67 10.05
C VAL A 50 -17.84 -24.32 10.94
N LYS A 51 -18.90 -23.60 11.33
CA LYS A 51 -19.97 -24.11 12.19
C LYS A 51 -21.03 -24.93 11.46
N THR A 52 -21.25 -24.67 10.18
CA THR A 52 -22.43 -25.16 9.45
C THR A 52 -22.11 -26.18 8.37
N TRP A 53 -20.87 -26.23 7.89
CA TRP A 53 -20.47 -27.23 6.89
C TRP A 53 -20.35 -28.61 7.54
N PRO A 54 -20.72 -29.70 6.83
CA PRO A 54 -20.63 -31.06 7.36
C PRO A 54 -19.21 -31.43 7.81
N GLU A 55 -19.09 -32.27 8.84
CA GLU A 55 -17.77 -32.73 9.35
C GLU A 55 -17.00 -33.57 8.33
N ASP A 56 -17.70 -34.24 7.41
CA ASP A 56 -17.15 -35.06 6.33
C ASP A 56 -17.02 -34.30 4.99
N ASP A 57 -17.25 -32.98 5.01
CA ASP A 57 -17.12 -32.15 3.82
C ASP A 57 -15.65 -32.14 3.34
N PRO A 58 -15.37 -32.61 2.11
CA PRO A 58 -14.00 -32.63 1.58
C PRO A 58 -13.42 -31.22 1.41
N GLU A 59 -14.28 -30.21 1.41
CA GLU A 59 -13.90 -28.80 1.30
C GLU A 59 -14.02 -28.06 2.65
N ALA A 60 -14.11 -28.78 3.77
CA ALA A 60 -14.19 -28.18 5.11
C ALA A 60 -13.05 -27.19 5.38
N LEU A 61 -13.40 -26.04 5.96
CA LEU A 61 -12.42 -25.01 6.31
C LEU A 61 -11.70 -25.35 7.62
N PRO A 62 -10.37 -25.08 7.72
CA PRO A 62 -9.63 -25.37 8.95
C PRO A 62 -10.08 -24.51 10.15
N PRO A 63 -10.66 -25.08 11.22
CA PRO A 63 -11.18 -24.29 12.35
C PRO A 63 -10.10 -23.50 13.11
N HIS A 64 -8.85 -23.97 13.06
CA HIS A 64 -7.72 -23.31 13.72
C HIS A 64 -7.43 -21.90 13.17
N ASN A 65 -7.89 -21.59 11.95
CA ASN A 65 -7.78 -20.24 11.38
C ASN A 65 -8.61 -19.19 12.14
N LEU A 66 -9.60 -19.59 12.94
CA LEU A 66 -10.39 -18.65 13.76
C LEU A 66 -9.52 -17.87 14.77
N SER A 67 -8.43 -18.46 15.25
CA SER A 67 -7.48 -17.77 16.14
C SER A 67 -6.77 -16.62 15.42
N ILE A 68 -6.20 -16.88 14.24
CA ILE A 68 -5.50 -15.84 13.48
C ILE A 68 -6.45 -14.76 12.96
N ILE A 69 -7.68 -15.13 12.58
CA ILE A 69 -8.72 -14.18 12.19
C ILE A 69 -9.03 -13.22 13.35
N SER A 70 -9.17 -13.75 14.57
CA SER A 70 -9.41 -12.95 15.77
C SER A 70 -8.22 -12.03 16.10
N GLU A 71 -6.98 -12.53 15.95
CA GLU A 71 -5.76 -11.74 16.12
C GLU A 71 -5.71 -10.55 15.15
N ILE A 72 -6.05 -10.77 13.87
CA ILE A 72 -6.07 -9.74 12.82
C ILE A 72 -7.10 -8.65 13.17
N LEU A 73 -8.33 -9.03 13.54
CA LEU A 73 -9.36 -8.07 13.93
C LEU A 73 -8.95 -7.22 15.14
N ALA A 74 -8.41 -7.85 16.18
CA ALA A 74 -7.92 -7.13 17.36
C ALA A 74 -6.76 -6.17 17.02
N ALA A 75 -5.88 -6.57 16.09
CA ALA A 75 -4.78 -5.73 15.64
C ALA A 75 -5.27 -4.53 14.82
N TYR A 76 -6.26 -4.72 13.94
CA TYR A 76 -6.92 -3.61 13.26
C TYR A 76 -7.58 -2.64 14.24
N ASP A 77 -8.34 -3.13 15.23
CA ASP A 77 -9.04 -2.28 16.19
C ASP A 77 -8.09 -1.40 17.02
N ARG A 78 -6.97 -1.99 17.48
CA ARG A 78 -5.88 -1.23 18.13
C ARG A 78 -5.25 -0.22 17.18
N GLY A 79 -4.92 -0.65 15.97
CA GLY A 79 -4.26 0.19 14.98
C GLY A 79 -5.09 1.37 14.51
N LEU A 80 -6.39 1.17 14.29
CA LEU A 80 -7.32 2.23 13.93
C LEU A 80 -7.51 3.23 15.09
N SER A 81 -7.58 2.74 16.32
CA SER A 81 -7.68 3.61 17.50
C SER A 81 -6.48 4.54 17.63
N GLU A 82 -5.27 4.04 17.36
CA GLU A 82 -4.04 4.85 17.36
C GLU A 82 -3.95 5.77 16.14
N LEU A 83 -4.27 5.26 14.95
CA LEU A 83 -4.24 6.04 13.72
C LEU A 83 -5.18 7.26 13.81
N ALA A 84 -6.38 7.09 14.37
CA ALA A 84 -7.36 8.17 14.61
C ALA A 84 -6.84 9.28 15.55
N ARG A 85 -5.78 9.03 16.32
CA ARG A 85 -5.13 10.02 17.20
C ARG A 85 -3.92 10.68 16.57
N GLY A 86 -3.67 10.46 15.28
CA GLY A 86 -2.49 10.97 14.60
C GLY A 86 -1.28 10.04 14.70
N ASN A 87 -1.37 8.89 15.38
CA ASN A 87 -0.21 8.05 15.64
C ASN A 87 0.13 7.16 14.44
N ARG A 88 1.26 7.45 13.80
CA ARG A 88 1.75 6.74 12.60
C ARG A 88 2.67 5.56 12.89
N PHE A 89 3.03 5.37 14.17
CA PHE A 89 3.83 4.21 14.59
C PHE A 89 3.13 2.89 14.27
N VAL A 90 1.80 2.88 14.10
CA VAL A 90 0.98 1.70 13.76
C VAL A 90 1.47 0.88 12.57
N TRP A 91 2.26 1.49 11.68
CA TRP A 91 2.84 0.87 10.48
C TRP A 91 4.32 0.47 10.66
N GLN A 92 4.93 0.75 11.81
CA GLN A 92 6.26 0.23 12.13
C GLN A 92 6.20 -1.28 12.38
N ARG A 93 7.36 -1.93 12.32
CA ARG A 93 7.46 -3.37 12.48
C ARG A 93 6.96 -3.81 13.85
N GLY A 94 6.05 -4.78 13.87
CA GLY A 94 5.42 -5.32 15.08
C GLY A 94 4.27 -4.49 15.61
N GLU A 95 4.03 -3.30 15.05
CA GLU A 95 2.95 -2.42 15.48
C GLU A 95 1.61 -2.83 14.83
N PRO A 96 0.46 -2.41 15.40
CA PRO A 96 -0.79 -3.11 15.18
C PRO A 96 -1.23 -3.29 13.71
N LEU A 97 -1.10 -2.27 12.86
CA LEU A 97 -1.53 -2.39 11.46
C LEU A 97 -0.54 -3.18 10.61
N GLN A 98 0.77 -3.05 10.88
CA GLN A 98 1.77 -3.89 10.23
C GLN A 98 1.63 -5.36 10.65
N TYR A 99 1.39 -5.63 11.93
CA TYR A 99 1.12 -6.97 12.45
C TYR A 99 -0.15 -7.56 11.85
N ALA A 100 -1.23 -6.78 11.72
CA ALA A 100 -2.47 -7.22 11.05
C ALA A 100 -2.18 -7.72 9.63
N ILE A 101 -1.36 -7.00 8.86
CA ILE A 101 -0.99 -7.40 7.49
C ILE A 101 -0.06 -8.61 7.47
N ASP A 102 0.90 -8.74 8.39
CA ASP A 102 1.74 -9.95 8.49
C ASP A 102 0.89 -11.20 8.77
N ARG A 103 -0.06 -11.11 9.70
CA ARG A 103 -0.98 -12.21 10.02
C ARG A 103 -1.95 -12.48 8.88
N TYR A 104 -2.45 -11.44 8.22
CA TYR A 104 -3.26 -11.56 7.01
C TYR A 104 -2.52 -12.33 5.92
N ASN A 105 -1.29 -11.95 5.59
CA ASN A 105 -0.48 -12.62 4.55
C ASN A 105 -0.24 -14.09 4.89
N HIS A 106 -0.05 -14.41 6.17
CA HIS A 106 0.06 -15.80 6.61
C HIS A 106 -1.27 -16.55 6.42
N LEU A 107 -2.39 -15.98 6.85
CA LEU A 107 -3.71 -16.57 6.63
C LEU A 107 -3.99 -16.79 5.14
N ASN A 108 -3.69 -15.80 4.30
CA ASN A 108 -3.92 -15.87 2.87
C ASN A 108 -3.10 -16.99 2.19
N ALA A 109 -1.80 -17.09 2.52
CA ALA A 109 -0.92 -18.12 1.97
C ALA A 109 -1.37 -19.55 2.34
N TYR A 110 -2.09 -19.72 3.45
CA TYR A 110 -2.57 -21.02 3.95
C TYR A 110 -4.10 -21.06 4.11
N PHE A 111 -4.82 -20.25 3.32
CA PHE A 111 -6.26 -20.08 3.48
C PHE A 111 -7.00 -21.41 3.29
N PHE A 112 -6.65 -22.12 2.21
CA PHE A 112 -7.22 -23.42 1.84
C PHE A 112 -6.16 -24.34 1.22
N PRO A 113 -5.29 -24.99 2.04
CA PRO A 113 -4.12 -25.73 1.57
C PRO A 113 -4.48 -27.15 1.07
N HIS A 114 -5.58 -27.29 0.33
CA HIS A 114 -6.01 -28.56 -0.22
C HIS A 114 -5.13 -28.94 -1.44
N PRO A 115 -4.61 -30.18 -1.54
CA PRO A 115 -3.63 -30.57 -2.58
C PRO A 115 -4.06 -30.30 -4.02
N ASP A 116 -5.36 -30.32 -4.32
CA ASP A 116 -5.89 -30.08 -5.66
C ASP A 116 -5.86 -28.60 -6.09
N TYR A 117 -5.77 -27.67 -5.14
CA TYR A 117 -5.89 -26.23 -5.40
C TYR A 117 -4.69 -25.42 -4.93
N TRP A 118 -3.81 -26.04 -4.14
CA TRP A 118 -2.72 -25.36 -3.45
C TRP A 118 -1.39 -26.07 -3.73
N ASP A 119 -0.37 -25.31 -4.12
CA ASP A 119 1.00 -25.80 -4.27
C ASP A 119 2.01 -24.76 -3.75
N ARG A 120 3.07 -25.24 -3.07
CA ARG A 120 4.22 -24.45 -2.58
C ARG A 120 3.90 -23.09 -1.93
N GLY A 121 2.84 -22.99 -1.11
CA GLY A 121 2.54 -21.74 -0.39
C GLY A 121 1.56 -20.81 -1.09
N ALA A 122 0.94 -21.22 -2.21
CA ALA A 122 0.00 -20.40 -2.94
C ALA A 122 -1.10 -21.23 -3.60
N GLN A 123 -2.19 -20.53 -3.95
CA GLN A 123 -3.22 -21.09 -4.83
C GLN A 123 -2.60 -21.41 -6.20
N ALA A 124 -2.82 -22.63 -6.67
CA ALA A 124 -2.36 -23.14 -7.96
C ALA A 124 -3.53 -23.34 -8.95
N PHE A 125 -4.74 -23.58 -8.44
CA PHE A 125 -5.96 -23.75 -9.24
C PHE A 125 -7.15 -23.01 -8.61
N PRO A 126 -8.19 -22.67 -9.39
CA PRO A 126 -9.39 -22.02 -8.86
C PRO A 126 -10.02 -22.84 -7.74
N TYR A 127 -10.43 -22.19 -6.65
CA TYR A 127 -11.08 -22.88 -5.54
C TYR A 127 -12.49 -23.38 -5.94
N PRO A 128 -13.03 -24.38 -5.23
CA PRO A 128 -14.44 -24.73 -5.33
C PRO A 128 -15.35 -23.52 -5.07
N PRO A 129 -16.53 -23.41 -5.70
CA PRO A 129 -17.35 -22.20 -5.65
C PRO A 129 -17.65 -21.66 -4.24
N LYS A 130 -17.93 -22.52 -3.25
CA LYS A 130 -18.23 -22.07 -1.88
C LYS A 130 -16.98 -21.56 -1.14
N VAL A 131 -15.81 -22.12 -1.42
CA VAL A 131 -14.52 -21.67 -0.88
C VAL A 131 -14.08 -20.38 -1.57
N ASP A 132 -14.32 -20.27 -2.88
CA ASP A 132 -13.99 -19.08 -3.67
C ASP A 132 -14.74 -17.84 -3.18
N VAL A 133 -16.03 -17.96 -2.82
CA VAL A 133 -16.79 -16.85 -2.20
C VAL A 133 -16.09 -16.31 -0.95
N LEU A 134 -15.55 -17.20 -0.11
CA LEU A 134 -14.82 -16.79 1.10
C LEU A 134 -13.44 -16.20 0.78
N ALA A 135 -12.73 -16.75 -0.21
CA ALA A 135 -11.48 -16.18 -0.70
C ALA A 135 -11.69 -14.75 -1.23
N GLN A 136 -12.76 -14.52 -2.00
CA GLN A 136 -13.11 -13.18 -2.48
C GLN A 136 -13.41 -12.22 -1.32
N LEU A 137 -14.09 -12.67 -0.26
CA LEU A 137 -14.30 -11.87 0.94
C LEU A 137 -12.98 -11.57 1.68
N LEU A 138 -12.06 -12.53 1.73
CA LEU A 138 -10.73 -12.33 2.29
C LEU A 138 -9.97 -11.24 1.51
N HIS A 139 -9.95 -11.33 0.18
CA HIS A 139 -9.27 -10.38 -0.70
C HIS A 139 -9.96 -9.02 -0.79
N ALA A 140 -11.26 -8.92 -0.47
CA ALA A 140 -11.95 -7.63 -0.38
C ALA A 140 -11.37 -6.69 0.69
N SER A 141 -10.60 -7.25 1.63
CA SER A 141 -9.85 -6.48 2.62
C SER A 141 -8.45 -6.05 2.15
N GLU A 142 -7.98 -6.45 0.97
CA GLU A 142 -6.68 -6.06 0.41
C GLU A 142 -6.75 -4.72 -0.31
N ALA A 143 -5.62 -4.03 -0.33
CA ALA A 143 -5.38 -2.90 -1.20
C ALA A 143 -3.99 -3.02 -1.83
N GLN A 144 -3.92 -2.74 -3.13
CA GLN A 144 -2.66 -2.76 -3.86
C GLN A 144 -1.64 -1.82 -3.18
N LEU A 145 -0.46 -2.38 -2.87
CA LEU A 145 0.64 -1.68 -2.19
C LEU A 145 0.31 -1.14 -0.79
N GLU A 146 -0.56 -1.81 -0.03
CA GLU A 146 -0.87 -1.48 1.37
C GLU A 146 0.33 -1.46 2.33
N TYR A 147 1.48 -2.00 1.91
CA TYR A 147 2.75 -1.92 2.62
C TYR A 147 3.50 -0.59 2.41
N ALA A 148 3.01 0.31 1.54
CA ALA A 148 3.63 1.61 1.28
C ALA A 148 3.93 2.46 2.52
N PRO A 149 3.08 2.51 3.58
CA PRO A 149 3.38 3.26 4.79
C PRO A 149 4.30 2.54 5.77
N PHE A 150 4.66 1.27 5.53
CA PHE A 150 5.45 0.49 6.48
C PHE A 150 6.87 1.04 6.61
N GLY A 151 7.51 0.70 7.73
CA GLY A 151 8.95 0.93 7.90
C GLY A 151 9.77 0.34 6.74
N PRO A 152 11.05 0.70 6.61
CA PRO A 152 11.91 0.25 5.51
C PRO A 152 11.89 -1.27 5.34
N GLY A 153 11.92 -1.74 4.10
CA GLY A 153 11.99 -3.16 3.79
C GLY A 153 13.36 -3.76 4.14
N HIS A 154 13.56 -5.02 3.78
CA HIS A 154 14.83 -5.74 3.98
C HIS A 154 16.04 -4.92 3.48
N ARG A 155 17.11 -4.85 4.30
CA ARG A 155 18.32 -4.03 4.08
C ARG A 155 18.09 -2.51 4.04
N ASP A 156 17.05 -2.02 4.70
CA ASP A 156 16.70 -0.60 4.82
C ASP A 156 16.41 0.09 3.48
N PHE A 157 15.83 -0.66 2.53
CA PHE A 157 15.41 -0.10 1.25
C PHE A 157 14.03 0.55 1.34
N ALA A 158 13.82 1.58 0.52
CA ALA A 158 12.53 2.21 0.36
C ALA A 158 11.50 1.19 -0.16
N GLN A 159 10.26 1.29 0.34
CA GLN A 159 9.18 0.38 0.00
C GLN A 159 8.79 0.53 -1.46
N LEU A 160 8.64 1.77 -1.91
CA LEU A 160 8.25 2.08 -3.28
C LEU A 160 9.47 2.42 -4.13
N ARG A 161 9.69 1.58 -5.14
CA ARG A 161 10.83 1.69 -6.08
C ARG A 161 10.39 2.05 -7.49
N SER A 162 9.19 1.62 -7.89
CA SER A 162 8.65 1.83 -9.22
C SER A 162 7.24 2.41 -9.13
N VAL A 163 6.99 3.41 -9.96
CA VAL A 163 5.67 4.03 -10.12
C VAL A 163 4.69 3.08 -10.81
N GLY A 164 5.19 2.15 -11.63
CA GLY A 164 4.36 1.21 -12.38
C GLY A 164 3.51 0.33 -11.47
N LEU A 165 4.01 -0.07 -10.30
CA LEU A 165 3.25 -0.89 -9.36
C LEU A 165 2.01 -0.18 -8.79
N LEU A 166 2.00 1.16 -8.78
CA LEU A 166 0.87 1.98 -8.35
C LEU A 166 -0.12 2.25 -9.48
N LEU A 167 0.39 2.50 -10.69
CA LEU A 167 -0.35 3.11 -11.79
C LEU A 167 -0.64 2.17 -12.96
N THR A 168 -0.03 0.99 -13.02
CA THR A 168 -0.33 -0.01 -14.06
C THR A 168 -1.56 -0.83 -13.64
N PRO A 169 -2.66 -0.80 -14.41
CA PRO A 169 -3.86 -1.59 -14.09
C PRO A 169 -3.57 -3.10 -13.97
N ASP A 170 -2.74 -3.64 -14.85
CA ASP A 170 -2.33 -5.06 -14.82
C ASP A 170 -1.64 -5.46 -13.51
N ALA A 171 -1.09 -4.52 -12.74
CA ALA A 171 -0.49 -4.82 -11.43
C ALA A 171 -1.54 -5.14 -10.35
N TYR A 172 -2.83 -4.98 -10.64
CA TYR A 172 -3.96 -5.28 -9.75
C TYR A 172 -4.60 -6.64 -10.06
N ASP A 173 -4.20 -7.28 -11.17
CA ASP A 173 -4.62 -8.64 -11.50
C ASP A 173 -3.67 -9.64 -10.82
N HIS A 174 -4.21 -10.44 -9.91
CA HIS A 174 -3.49 -11.48 -9.17
C HIS A 174 -3.80 -12.89 -9.72
N GLY A 175 -4.41 -12.97 -10.91
CA GLY A 175 -4.70 -14.20 -11.63
C GLY A 175 -6.01 -14.87 -11.19
N PHE A 176 -6.16 -15.13 -9.88
CA PHE A 176 -7.40 -15.70 -9.32
C PHE A 176 -8.40 -14.65 -8.87
N TYR A 177 -7.94 -13.43 -8.63
CA TYR A 177 -8.76 -12.29 -8.24
C TYR A 177 -8.15 -11.00 -8.76
N THR A 178 -8.97 -9.96 -8.87
CA THR A 178 -8.53 -8.63 -9.29
C THR A 178 -8.89 -7.62 -8.22
N LEU A 179 -7.90 -6.85 -7.78
CA LEU A 179 -8.13 -5.74 -6.86
C LEU A 179 -8.69 -4.54 -7.61
N PRO A 180 -9.55 -3.72 -6.97
CA PRO A 180 -10.13 -2.55 -7.62
C PRO A 180 -9.05 -1.50 -7.91
N TYR A 181 -8.89 -1.15 -9.19
CA TYR A 181 -8.03 -0.04 -9.60
C TYR A 181 -8.63 1.30 -9.11
N PRO A 182 -7.84 2.18 -8.48
CA PRO A 182 -8.34 3.43 -7.94
C PRO A 182 -8.85 4.37 -9.04
N VAL A 183 -10.04 4.93 -8.81
CA VAL A 183 -10.60 5.99 -9.66
C VAL A 183 -10.07 7.33 -9.16
N PHE A 184 -9.31 8.02 -10.01
CA PHE A 184 -8.75 9.33 -9.68
C PHE A 184 -9.82 10.41 -9.86
N PRO A 185 -9.88 11.41 -8.96
CA PRO A 185 -10.64 12.63 -9.19
C PRO A 185 -10.27 13.30 -10.51
N GLY A 186 -11.25 13.94 -11.16
CA GLY A 186 -11.02 14.63 -12.44
C GLY A 186 -10.03 15.79 -12.35
N ASP A 187 -9.96 16.44 -11.19
CA ASP A 187 -8.94 17.43 -10.86
C ASP A 187 -8.13 16.96 -9.64
N LEU A 188 -6.84 16.68 -9.88
CA LEU A 188 -5.91 16.30 -8.82
C LEU A 188 -5.13 17.54 -8.37
N PRO A 189 -5.04 17.81 -7.06
CA PRO A 189 -4.30 18.96 -6.57
C PRO A 189 -2.81 18.87 -6.98
N PRO A 190 -2.15 20.00 -7.22
CA PRO A 190 -0.72 20.00 -7.51
C PRO A 190 0.05 19.44 -6.31
N VAL A 191 1.16 18.75 -6.59
CA VAL A 191 2.07 18.32 -5.53
C VAL A 191 2.63 19.58 -4.85
N PRO A 192 2.56 19.68 -3.50
CA PRO A 192 3.03 20.87 -2.80
C PRO A 192 4.47 21.22 -3.17
N GLN A 193 4.76 22.52 -3.27
CA GLN A 193 6.13 22.97 -3.44
C GLN A 193 6.93 22.58 -2.20
N ALA A 194 8.02 21.83 -2.40
CA ALA A 194 8.75 21.21 -1.32
C ALA A 194 9.24 22.22 -0.27
N ILE A 195 8.99 21.93 1.02
CA ILE A 195 9.22 22.82 2.18
C ILE A 195 10.72 22.93 2.55
N GLY A 196 11.62 22.38 1.73
CA GLY A 196 13.07 22.58 1.84
C GLY A 196 13.80 21.68 2.85
N LEU A 197 13.09 20.90 3.67
CA LEU A 197 13.73 19.93 4.55
C LEU A 197 14.28 18.76 3.73
N VAL A 198 15.60 18.58 3.76
CA VAL A 198 16.31 17.52 3.06
C VAL A 198 17.12 16.69 4.07
N ILE A 199 16.87 15.39 4.11
CA ILE A 199 17.60 14.44 4.96
C ILE A 199 18.40 13.44 4.11
N LYS A 200 19.42 12.83 4.70
CA LYS A 200 20.21 11.76 4.06
C LYS A 200 19.68 10.40 4.51
N SER A 201 19.76 9.38 3.65
CA SER A 201 19.54 8.00 4.07
C SER A 201 20.37 7.66 5.33
N GLY A 202 19.77 6.96 6.29
CA GLY A 202 20.35 6.62 7.59
C GLY A 202 20.10 7.65 8.70
N ASN A 203 19.79 8.91 8.35
CA ASN A 203 19.35 9.91 9.32
C ASN A 203 17.94 9.58 9.83
N LYS A 204 17.63 10.03 11.05
CA LYS A 204 16.26 9.96 11.56
C LYS A 204 15.34 10.86 10.74
N VAL A 205 14.16 10.34 10.44
CA VAL A 205 13.07 11.08 9.80
C VAL A 205 12.43 12.00 10.85
N PRO A 206 12.35 13.33 10.59
CA PRO A 206 11.90 14.30 11.59
C PRO A 206 10.37 14.36 11.75
N CYS A 207 9.62 13.99 10.72
CA CYS A 207 8.16 14.04 10.72
C CYS A 207 7.56 12.96 9.81
N ASP A 208 6.34 12.58 10.14
CA ASP A 208 5.52 11.69 9.34
C ASP A 208 5.13 12.38 8.03
N GLY A 209 5.16 11.68 6.90
CA GLY A 209 4.74 12.31 5.64
C GLY A 209 5.27 11.68 4.37
N ILE A 210 5.04 12.37 3.26
CA ILE A 210 5.47 11.97 1.92
C ILE A 210 6.79 12.66 1.59
N TRP A 211 7.78 11.84 1.23
CA TRP A 211 9.13 12.25 0.90
C TRP A 211 9.47 11.84 -0.53
N GLU A 212 10.15 12.73 -1.25
CA GLU A 212 10.69 12.42 -2.57
C GLU A 212 12.19 12.20 -2.52
N PRO A 213 12.71 11.20 -3.26
CA PRO A 213 14.13 11.04 -3.42
C PRO A 213 14.66 12.11 -4.38
N VAL A 214 15.77 12.74 -4.01
CA VAL A 214 16.40 13.79 -4.81
C VAL A 214 17.90 13.55 -5.00
N VAL A 215 18.39 13.91 -6.19
CA VAL A 215 19.81 14.10 -6.47
C VAL A 215 20.15 15.56 -6.27
N ILE A 216 21.24 15.81 -5.53
CA ILE A 216 21.80 17.16 -5.37
C ILE A 216 22.76 17.40 -6.53
N GLU A 217 22.32 18.19 -7.50
CA GLU A 217 23.15 18.67 -8.58
C GLU A 217 23.80 19.99 -8.19
N ARG A 218 25.07 20.15 -8.54
CA ARG A 218 25.78 21.42 -8.48
C ARG A 218 26.21 21.74 -9.90
N GLU A 219 25.91 22.95 -10.34
CA GLU A 219 26.54 23.50 -11.55
C GLU A 219 28.07 23.47 -11.36
N LYS A 220 28.79 23.18 -12.44
CA LYS A 220 30.24 23.12 -12.43
C LYS A 220 30.80 23.97 -13.56
N LEU A 221 31.66 24.92 -13.23
CA LEU A 221 32.49 25.62 -14.19
C LEU A 221 33.64 24.72 -14.62
N LEU A 222 33.86 24.64 -15.94
CA LEU A 222 34.88 23.79 -16.57
C LEU A 222 34.80 22.30 -16.14
N GLY A 223 33.62 21.82 -15.74
CA GLY A 223 33.37 20.42 -15.37
C GLY A 223 33.90 19.98 -13.99
N ILE A 224 34.71 20.80 -13.31
CA ILE A 224 35.40 20.42 -12.06
C ILE A 224 35.10 21.39 -10.92
N VAL A 225 34.98 22.68 -11.19
CA VAL A 225 34.82 23.71 -10.16
C VAL A 225 33.32 23.87 -9.84
N PRO A 226 32.84 23.54 -8.64
CA PRO A 226 31.44 23.76 -8.30
C PRO A 226 31.11 25.26 -8.28
N ILE A 227 30.24 25.70 -9.17
CA ILE A 227 29.78 27.09 -9.29
C ILE A 227 28.25 27.09 -9.26
N GLY A 228 27.62 28.06 -8.60
CA GLY A 228 26.17 28.22 -8.63
C GLY A 228 25.38 27.46 -7.55
N HIS A 229 24.06 27.53 -7.67
CA HIS A 229 23.11 27.03 -6.69
C HIS A 229 22.95 25.50 -6.77
N ARG A 230 22.68 24.86 -5.62
CA ARG A 230 22.30 23.44 -5.59
C ARG A 230 20.92 23.28 -6.20
N ARG A 231 20.80 22.47 -7.26
CA ARG A 231 19.50 22.04 -7.81
C ARG A 231 19.16 20.67 -7.27
N LEU A 232 17.88 20.47 -6.95
CA LEU A 232 17.36 19.20 -6.46
C LEU A 232 16.43 18.64 -7.54
N ARG A 233 16.85 17.51 -8.13
CA ARG A 233 16.06 16.80 -9.14
C ARG A 233 15.47 15.54 -8.53
N ASN A 234 14.21 15.22 -8.83
CA ASN A 234 13.62 13.95 -8.45
C ASN A 234 14.46 12.79 -9.00
N ASN A 235 14.59 11.73 -8.19
CA ASN A 235 15.39 10.55 -8.50
C ASN A 235 14.63 9.25 -8.19
N GLY A 236 13.31 9.25 -8.39
CA GLY A 236 12.48 8.05 -8.19
C GLY A 236 11.13 8.31 -7.51
N CYS A 237 10.48 7.21 -7.16
CA CYS A 237 9.13 7.20 -6.61
C CYS A 237 9.07 7.83 -5.21
N PHE A 238 7.98 8.54 -4.93
CA PHE A 238 7.72 9.07 -3.59
C PHE A 238 7.50 7.93 -2.59
N ASN A 239 7.84 8.15 -1.33
CA ASN A 239 7.61 7.20 -0.25
C ASN A 239 6.97 7.90 0.94
N TYR A 240 6.16 7.19 1.70
CA TYR A 240 5.70 7.66 3.00
C TYR A 240 6.71 7.22 4.06
N PHE A 241 7.14 8.14 4.92
CA PHE A 241 7.98 7.82 6.06
C PHE A 241 7.26 8.13 7.37
N ILE A 242 7.48 7.25 8.33
CA ILE A 242 7.10 7.43 9.72
C ILE A 242 8.25 8.16 10.42
N ARG A 243 7.93 9.10 11.30
CA ARG A 243 8.89 9.81 12.15
C ARG A 243 9.75 8.83 12.95
N ASP A 244 10.98 9.26 13.24
CA ASP A 244 12.02 8.55 13.99
C ASP A 244 12.61 7.28 13.34
N ILE A 245 12.04 6.77 12.25
CA ILE A 245 12.70 5.72 11.45
C ILE A 245 13.99 6.27 10.83
N ARG A 246 14.91 5.37 10.46
CA ARG A 246 16.05 5.75 9.62
C ARG A 246 15.59 5.86 8.18
N ALA A 247 15.84 7.01 7.55
CA ALA A 247 15.49 7.24 6.16
C ALA A 247 16.13 6.16 5.27
N PRO A 248 15.34 5.45 4.45
CA PRO A 248 15.82 4.31 3.70
C PRO A 248 16.76 4.71 2.56
N LYS A 249 17.46 3.71 2.02
CA LYS A 249 18.24 3.84 0.78
C LYS A 249 17.36 3.50 -0.42
N LEU A 250 17.69 4.06 -1.58
CA LEU A 250 17.19 3.50 -2.83
C LEU A 250 18.04 2.30 -3.24
N ARG A 251 17.39 1.37 -3.95
CA ARG A 251 18.07 0.28 -4.64
C ARG A 251 18.27 0.70 -6.09
N ASP A 252 19.50 0.61 -6.56
CA ASP A 252 19.80 0.75 -7.98
C ASP A 252 19.06 -0.33 -8.77
N ASN A 253 18.35 0.05 -9.82
CA ASN A 253 17.49 -0.89 -10.55
C ASN A 253 18.32 -1.92 -11.36
N ASP A 254 19.54 -1.58 -11.76
CA ASP A 254 20.37 -2.42 -12.63
C ASP A 254 21.29 -3.32 -11.82
N LEU A 255 22.00 -2.74 -10.85
CA LEU A 255 23.01 -3.44 -10.04
C LEU A 255 22.43 -3.99 -8.73
N GLY A 256 21.23 -3.56 -8.35
CA GLY A 256 20.61 -3.95 -7.09
C GLY A 256 21.33 -3.41 -5.85
N LEU A 257 22.27 -2.48 -6.04
CA LEU A 257 23.15 -1.93 -5.00
C LEU A 257 22.51 -0.74 -4.28
N PRO A 258 22.90 -0.46 -3.02
CA PRO A 258 22.43 0.70 -2.29
C PRO A 258 22.95 2.01 -2.88
N VAL A 259 22.04 2.92 -3.19
CA VAL A 259 22.35 4.28 -3.64
C VAL A 259 22.29 5.25 -2.45
N LYS A 260 23.26 6.16 -2.37
CA LYS A 260 23.22 7.27 -1.40
C LYS A 260 22.10 8.23 -1.80
N THR A 261 21.00 8.23 -1.06
CA THR A 261 19.81 9.02 -1.37
C THR A 261 19.68 10.20 -0.41
N HIS A 262 19.26 11.35 -0.95
CA HIS A 262 18.70 12.44 -0.17
C HIS A 262 17.19 12.43 -0.34
N TRP A 263 16.46 12.74 0.72
CA TRP A 263 15.01 12.75 0.75
C TRP A 263 14.53 14.16 1.06
N ARG A 264 13.66 14.70 0.23
CA ARG A 264 13.05 16.01 0.39
C ARG A 264 11.59 15.84 0.83
N LEU A 265 11.19 16.53 1.89
CA LEU A 265 9.81 16.52 2.35
C LEU A 265 8.91 17.22 1.32
N LEU A 266 7.87 16.53 0.87
CA LEU A 266 6.80 17.12 0.04
C LEU A 266 5.62 17.53 0.89
N TRP A 267 5.25 16.69 1.85
CA TRP A 267 4.06 16.90 2.66
C TRP A 267 4.22 16.26 4.03
N GLU A 268 4.01 17.06 5.07
CA GLU A 268 3.95 16.61 6.45
C GLU A 268 2.53 16.13 6.76
N ASP A 269 2.39 14.90 7.23
CA ASP A 269 1.10 14.32 7.58
C ASP A 269 0.70 14.71 9.01
N LYS A 270 -0.15 15.73 9.12
CA LYS A 270 -0.72 16.19 10.40
C LYS A 270 -2.16 15.74 10.63
N ARG A 271 -2.72 14.89 9.75
CA ARG A 271 -4.13 14.48 9.87
C ARG A 271 -4.37 13.79 11.21
N TYR A 272 -5.55 14.01 11.79
CA TYR A 272 -6.02 13.38 13.02
C TYR A 272 -5.25 13.76 14.29
N THR A 273 -4.27 14.68 14.22
CA THR A 273 -3.51 15.14 15.40
C THR A 273 -4.34 16.06 16.31
N ASP A 274 -5.41 16.64 15.77
CA ASP A 274 -6.44 17.41 16.46
C ASP A 274 -7.59 16.53 16.99
N GLY A 275 -7.57 15.22 16.69
CA GLY A 275 -8.62 14.27 17.06
C GLY A 275 -9.74 14.14 16.03
N ASP A 276 -9.72 14.90 14.93
CA ASP A 276 -10.74 14.88 13.90
C ASP A 276 -10.30 14.07 12.68
N ILE A 277 -11.22 13.25 12.15
CA ILE A 277 -11.03 12.54 10.88
C ILE A 277 -11.67 13.38 9.77
N PRO A 278 -10.89 14.03 8.89
CA PRO A 278 -11.43 14.82 7.78
C PRO A 278 -12.20 13.93 6.79
N ASP A 279 -12.97 14.58 5.91
CA ASP A 279 -13.60 13.87 4.80
C ASP A 279 -12.54 13.31 3.83
N GLU A 280 -12.54 11.99 3.70
CA GLU A 280 -11.65 11.20 2.86
C GLU A 280 -12.41 10.51 1.71
N SER A 281 -13.69 10.86 1.49
CA SER A 281 -14.55 10.30 0.44
C SER A 281 -13.92 10.37 -0.95
N GLN A 282 -13.14 11.42 -1.21
CA GLN A 282 -12.40 11.60 -2.47
C GLN A 282 -11.49 10.43 -2.82
N TYR A 283 -11.04 9.62 -1.84
CA TYR A 283 -10.17 8.46 -2.07
C TYR A 283 -10.91 7.20 -2.55
N PHE A 284 -12.25 7.23 -2.56
CA PHE A 284 -13.09 6.06 -2.79
C PHE A 284 -14.18 6.32 -3.82
N LEU A 285 -13.83 7.03 -4.89
CA LEU A 285 -14.71 7.22 -6.03
C LEU A 285 -15.00 5.90 -6.73
N GLU A 286 -16.21 5.75 -7.24
CA GLU A 286 -16.63 4.60 -8.04
C GLU A 286 -16.49 4.93 -9.53
N ALA A 287 -16.21 3.90 -10.33
CA ALA A 287 -16.24 4.06 -11.77
C ALA A 287 -17.70 4.30 -12.22
N PRO A 288 -17.95 5.14 -13.24
CA PRO A 288 -19.29 5.27 -13.79
C PRO A 288 -19.81 3.90 -14.20
N GLN A 289 -20.96 3.48 -13.66
CA GLN A 289 -21.58 2.26 -14.15
C GLN A 289 -21.97 2.48 -15.62
N PRO A 290 -21.66 1.56 -16.54
CA PRO A 290 -22.20 1.65 -17.89
C PRO A 290 -23.73 1.59 -17.76
N ASN A 291 -24.41 2.64 -18.24
CA ASN A 291 -25.87 2.74 -18.24
C ASN A 291 -26.48 1.41 -18.70
N ARG A 292 -27.19 0.74 -17.79
CA ARG A 292 -28.08 -0.39 -18.12
C ARG A 292 -29.45 0.08 -18.62
N ASP A 293 -29.56 1.35 -18.98
CA ASP A 293 -30.74 1.91 -19.63
C ASP A 293 -30.41 2.09 -21.12
N ILE A 294 -30.75 1.08 -21.91
CA ILE A 294 -31.32 1.09 -23.28
C ILE A 294 -31.34 -0.40 -23.71
N VAL A 295 -32.30 -1.16 -23.20
CA VAL A 295 -33.04 -2.18 -23.98
C VAL A 295 -34.42 -2.26 -23.32
N ALA A 296 -35.34 -1.45 -23.82
CA ALA A 296 -36.78 -1.64 -23.67
C ALA A 296 -37.33 -2.03 -25.04
#